data_AF-A0A357FPK2-F1
#
_entry.id   AF-A0A357FPK2-F1
#
_cell.length_a   1.000
_cell.length_b   1.000
_cell.length_c   1.000
_cell.angle_alpha   90.00
_cell.angle_beta   90.00
_cell.angle_gamma   90.00
#
_symmetry.space_group_name_H-M   'P 1'
#
loop_
_entity.id
_entity.type
_entity.pdbx_description
1 polymer ?
#
loop_
_entity_poly.entity_id
_entity_poly.type
_entity_poly.pdbx_seq_one_letter_code
_entity_poly.pdbx_strand_id
1 'polypeptide(L)'
;MMTTKNPIYWQDEILQILFWMRGEGLGEVVTLEEINRFLTIEKSNLNDTVENLVEMGYLKLSTNSENIREVQLTEQGKKEGKIRFKEEFENFLGHEDHMVCDDPNCDCHAENFEGICQHLTENEAHLH
;
A
#
# COMPACT_ATOMS: atom_id res chain seq x y z
N MET A 1 25.34 11.10 11.56
CA MET A 1 23.87 11.18 11.59
C MET A 1 23.43 11.68 10.24
N MET A 2 22.92 10.80 9.37
CA MET A 2 22.47 11.19 8.04
C MET A 2 21.09 11.82 8.16
N THR A 3 21.04 13.14 8.31
CA THR A 3 19.80 13.93 8.17
C THR A 3 19.51 14.13 6.68
N THR A 4 19.11 13.08 5.99
CA THR A 4 18.46 13.25 4.69
C THR A 4 16.98 13.52 4.97
N LYS A 5 16.65 14.80 5.20
CA LYS A 5 15.31 15.32 4.94
C LYS A 5 15.05 15.11 3.45
N ASN A 6 14.59 13.92 3.07
CA ASN A 6 14.01 13.72 1.76
C ASN A 6 12.49 13.89 1.95
N PRO A 7 11.96 15.12 1.82
CA PRO A 7 10.55 15.38 2.06
C PRO A 7 9.67 14.59 1.09
N ILE A 8 10.15 14.31 -0.12
CA ILE A 8 9.41 13.51 -1.11
C ILE A 8 9.30 12.06 -0.65
N TYR A 9 10.39 11.48 -0.12
CA TYR A 9 10.39 10.12 0.42
C TYR A 9 9.30 9.94 1.49
N TRP A 10 9.28 10.81 2.51
CA TRP A 10 8.28 10.68 3.57
C TRP A 10 6.85 10.99 3.13
N GLN A 11 6.67 11.85 2.11
CA GLN A 11 5.35 12.06 1.51
C GLN A 11 4.83 10.76 0.89
N ASP A 12 5.68 10.08 0.11
CA ASP A 12 5.34 8.83 -0.55
C ASP A 12 5.03 7.73 0.48
N GLU A 13 5.92 7.53 1.46
CA GLU A 13 5.75 6.54 2.54
C GLU A 13 4.44 6.74 3.31
N ILE A 14 4.11 7.99 3.66
CA ILE A 14 2.85 8.31 4.38
C ILE A 14 1.63 8.04 3.49
N LEU A 15 1.68 8.39 2.20
CA LEU A 15 0.56 8.14 1.29
C LEU A 15 0.36 6.64 1.04
N GLN A 16 1.45 5.89 0.89
CA GLN A 16 1.44 4.44 0.70
C GLN A 16 0.89 3.72 1.93
N ILE A 17 1.40 4.02 3.13
CA ILE A 17 0.94 3.33 4.35
C ILE A 17 -0.53 3.63 4.63
N LEU A 18 -0.99 4.87 4.42
CA LEU A 18 -2.40 5.22 4.61
C LEU A 18 -3.29 4.54 3.56
N PHE A 19 -2.82 4.41 2.33
CA PHE A 19 -3.54 3.67 1.28
C PHE A 19 -3.65 2.19 1.63
N TRP A 20 -2.54 1.58 2.07
CA TRP A 20 -2.48 0.19 2.50
C TRP A 20 -3.35 -0.08 3.73
N MET A 21 -3.23 0.72 4.79
CA MET A 21 -4.04 0.60 6.02
C MET A 21 -5.54 0.65 5.70
N ARG A 22 -5.94 1.51 4.75
CA ARG A 22 -7.32 1.56 4.28
C ARG A 22 -7.73 0.26 3.57
N GLY A 23 -6.86 -0.31 2.72
CA GLY A 23 -7.11 -1.56 2.01
C GLY A 23 -7.28 -2.76 2.95
N GLU A 24 -6.50 -2.81 4.03
CA GLU A 24 -6.54 -3.85 5.07
C GLU A 24 -7.66 -3.65 6.11
N GLY A 25 -8.46 -2.58 6.00
CA GLY A 25 -9.51 -2.28 6.97
C GLY A 25 -9.01 -1.82 8.34
N LEU A 26 -7.77 -1.33 8.44
CA LEU A 26 -7.16 -0.80 9.66
C LEU A 26 -7.64 0.63 10.01
N GLY A 27 -8.49 1.23 9.17
CA GLY A 27 -9.14 2.51 9.43
C GLY A 27 -9.06 3.47 8.26
N GLU A 28 -10.08 4.32 8.10
CA GLU A 28 -10.06 5.44 7.14
C GLU A 28 -9.60 6.77 7.75
N VAL A 29 -9.62 6.85 9.08
CA VAL A 29 -9.15 7.98 9.89
C VAL A 29 -8.11 7.42 10.84
N VAL A 30 -6.89 7.92 10.77
CA VAL A 30 -5.70 7.31 11.41
C VAL A 30 -4.96 8.37 12.21
N THR A 31 -4.55 8.03 13.43
CA THR A 31 -3.73 8.92 14.27
C THR A 31 -2.29 9.01 13.76
N LEU A 32 -1.61 10.11 14.07
CA LEU A 32 -0.19 10.26 13.74
C LEU A 32 0.67 9.20 14.45
N GLU A 33 0.25 8.73 15.62
CA GLU A 33 0.97 7.67 16.34
C GLU A 33 0.89 6.34 15.60
N GLU A 34 -0.28 5.97 15.07
CA GLU A 34 -0.46 4.75 14.29
C GLU A 34 0.39 4.74 13.02
N ILE A 35 0.45 5.86 12.29
CA ILE A 35 1.39 6.03 11.16
C ILE A 35 2.82 5.76 11.61
N ASN A 36 3.20 6.31 12.77
CA ASN A 36 4.57 6.18 13.27
C ASN A 36 4.94 4.78 13.74
N ARG A 37 3.96 3.93 14.11
CA ARG A 37 4.21 2.51 14.45
C ARG A 37 4.75 1.72 13.26
N PHE A 38 4.42 2.13 12.04
CA PHE A 38 4.90 1.49 10.81
C PHE A 38 6.16 2.17 10.26
N LEU A 39 6.17 3.50 10.19
CA LEU A 39 7.23 4.24 9.50
C LEU A 39 8.45 4.55 10.38
N THR A 40 8.31 4.51 11.72
CA THR A 40 9.41 4.89 12.65
C THR A 40 10.07 6.23 12.30
N ILE A 41 9.25 7.19 11.85
CA ILE A 41 9.67 8.53 11.44
C ILE A 41 9.86 9.43 12.66
N GLU A 42 10.83 10.35 12.59
CA GLU A 42 11.01 11.34 13.64
C GLU A 42 9.78 12.27 13.72
N LYS A 43 9.33 12.59 14.94
CA LYS A 43 8.06 13.28 15.19
C LYS A 43 7.97 14.63 14.48
N SER A 44 9.03 15.45 14.46
CA SER A 44 9.02 16.72 13.74
C SER A 44 8.88 16.51 12.23
N ASN A 45 9.61 15.55 11.65
CA ASN A 45 9.47 15.21 10.23
C ASN A 45 8.06 14.70 9.89
N LEU A 46 7.42 13.90 10.76
CA LEU A 46 6.04 13.45 10.55
C LEU A 46 5.05 14.61 10.53
N ASN A 47 5.16 15.53 11.49
CA ASN A 47 4.28 16.70 11.54
C ASN A 47 4.47 17.59 10.31
N ASP A 48 5.72 17.91 9.97
CA ASP A 48 6.05 18.73 8.80
C ASP A 48 5.51 18.08 7.51
N THR A 49 5.67 16.76 7.37
CA THR A 49 5.22 16.04 6.17
C THR A 49 3.70 15.98 6.07
N VAL A 50 3.01 15.71 7.18
CA VAL A 50 1.54 15.74 7.23
C VAL A 50 1.01 17.11 6.89
N GLU A 51 1.60 18.18 7.42
CA GLU A 51 1.19 19.56 7.13
C GLU A 51 1.35 19.88 5.64
N ASN A 52 2.48 19.51 5.03
CA ASN A 52 2.67 19.65 3.59
C ASN A 52 1.63 18.86 2.78
N LEU A 53 1.34 17.61 3.15
CA LEU A 53 0.35 16.78 2.44
C LEU A 53 -1.09 17.33 2.58
N VAL A 54 -1.40 18.00 3.68
CA VAL A 54 -2.67 18.72 3.88
C VAL A 54 -2.73 19.95 2.98
N GLU A 55 -1.66 20.74 2.92
CA GLU A 55 -1.55 21.91 2.03
C GLU A 55 -1.68 21.52 0.55
N MET A 56 -1.11 20.37 0.17
CA MET A 56 -1.21 19.81 -1.18
C MET A 56 -2.60 19.19 -1.49
N GLY A 57 -3.48 19.08 -0.50
CA GLY A 57 -4.83 18.54 -0.65
C GLY A 57 -4.92 17.01 -0.69
N TYR A 58 -3.87 16.29 -0.31
CA TYR A 58 -3.88 14.83 -0.24
C TYR A 58 -4.46 14.30 1.07
N LEU A 59 -4.32 15.06 2.16
CA LEU A 59 -4.85 14.68 3.48
C LEU A 59 -5.85 15.71 3.99
N LYS A 60 -6.81 15.23 4.79
CA LYS A 60 -7.58 16.03 5.73
C LYS A 60 -7.02 15.80 7.12
N LEU A 61 -6.74 16.87 7.85
CA LEU A 61 -6.36 16.82 9.25
C LEU A 61 -7.58 17.13 10.13
N SER A 62 -7.82 16.29 11.12
CA SER A 62 -8.85 16.47 12.13
C SER A 62 -8.27 16.21 13.53
N THR A 63 -9.11 16.37 14.53
CA THR A 63 -8.76 16.07 15.92
C THR A 63 -9.94 15.38 16.56
N ASN A 64 -9.70 14.28 17.27
CA ASN A 64 -10.76 13.54 17.95
C ASN A 64 -11.14 14.18 19.30
N SER A 65 -12.08 13.53 20.00
CA SER A 65 -12.58 13.99 21.31
C SER A 65 -11.50 14.09 22.41
N GLU A 66 -10.36 13.42 22.23
CA GLU A 66 -9.24 13.43 23.17
C GLU A 66 -8.14 14.43 22.79
N ASN A 67 -8.40 15.30 21.80
CA ASN A 67 -7.42 16.26 21.25
C ASN A 67 -6.23 15.60 20.53
N ILE A 68 -6.39 14.38 20.01
CA ILE A 68 -5.35 13.67 19.25
C ILE A 68 -5.51 14.01 17.75
N ARG A 69 -4.40 14.37 17.09
CA ARG A 69 -4.36 14.65 15.65
C ARG A 69 -4.60 13.35 14.87
N GLU A 70 -5.52 13.42 13.92
CA GLU A 70 -5.88 12.34 13.01
C GLU A 70 -5.88 12.82 11.57
N VAL A 71 -5.55 11.93 10.64
CA VAL A 71 -5.55 12.22 9.22
C VAL A 71 -6.39 11.21 8.45
N GLN A 72 -6.92 11.68 7.34
CA GLN A 72 -7.66 10.86 6.38
C GLN A 72 -7.24 11.22 4.96
N LEU A 73 -7.09 10.23 4.08
CA LEU A 73 -6.86 10.46 2.66
C LEU A 73 -8.07 11.15 2.01
N THR A 74 -7.81 12.22 1.27
CA THR A 74 -8.79 12.76 0.31
C THR A 74 -8.94 11.83 -0.88
N GLU A 75 -9.93 12.08 -1.75
CA GLU A 75 -10.03 11.34 -3.02
C GLU A 75 -8.78 11.49 -3.90
N GLN A 76 -8.11 12.64 -3.83
CA GLN A 76 -6.84 12.86 -4.52
C GLN A 76 -5.72 12.06 -3.84
N GLY A 77 -5.66 12.08 -2.50
CA GLY A 77 -4.70 11.29 -1.72
C GLY A 77 -4.82 9.79 -1.97
N LYS A 78 -6.05 9.26 -2.07
CA LYS A 78 -6.29 7.85 -2.40
C LYS A 78 -5.72 7.47 -3.76
N LYS A 79 -5.89 8.33 -4.78
CA LYS A 79 -5.36 8.10 -6.12
C LYS A 79 -3.83 8.12 -6.11
N GLU A 80 -3.24 9.12 -5.47
CA GLU A 80 -1.79 9.27 -5.39
C GLU A 80 -1.15 8.13 -4.59
N GLY A 81 -1.68 7.83 -3.40
CA GLY A 81 -1.20 6.71 -2.57
C GLY A 81 -1.28 5.37 -3.29
N LYS A 82 -2.33 5.13 -4.09
CA LYS A 82 -2.40 3.94 -4.95
C LYS A 82 -1.28 3.89 -5.99
N ILE A 83 -0.96 5.02 -6.63
CA ILE A 83 0.10 5.10 -7.64
C ILE A 83 1.45 4.80 -6.97
N ARG A 84 1.78 5.48 -5.87
CA ARG A 84 3.03 5.28 -5.14
C ARG A 84 3.16 3.86 -4.58
N PHE A 85 2.07 3.31 -4.05
CA PHE A 85 2.05 1.94 -3.58
C PHE A 85 2.27 0.97 -4.73
N LYS A 86 1.58 1.18 -5.86
CA LYS A 86 1.81 0.34 -7.04
C LYS A 86 3.26 0.45 -7.50
N GLU A 87 3.81 1.64 -7.70
CA GLU A 87 5.17 1.82 -8.22
C GLU A 87 6.24 1.16 -7.34
N GLU A 88 6.08 1.21 -6.02
CA GLU A 88 7.01 0.54 -5.09
C GLU A 88 6.84 -0.98 -5.10
N PHE A 89 5.59 -1.43 -5.11
CA PHE A 89 5.26 -2.85 -4.99
C PHE A 89 5.03 -3.55 -6.32
N GLU A 90 5.15 -2.91 -7.48
CA GLU A 90 4.89 -3.50 -8.81
C GLU A 90 5.77 -4.73 -9.08
N ASN A 91 7.01 -4.68 -8.58
CA ASN A 91 7.95 -5.80 -8.65
C ASN A 91 7.55 -7.00 -7.76
N PHE A 92 6.68 -6.78 -6.77
CA PHE A 92 6.18 -7.81 -5.85
C PHE A 92 4.73 -8.22 -6.17
N LEU A 93 3.93 -7.33 -6.76
CA LEU A 93 2.49 -7.48 -7.01
C LEU A 93 2.16 -8.13 -8.36
N GLY A 94 3.17 -8.45 -9.18
CA GLY A 94 2.98 -8.94 -10.54
C GLY A 94 3.79 -10.18 -10.93
N HIS A 95 4.37 -10.89 -9.95
CA HIS A 95 5.23 -12.05 -10.23
C HIS A 95 4.72 -13.36 -9.61
N GLU A 96 3.63 -13.32 -8.83
CA GLU A 96 2.98 -14.52 -8.30
C GLU A 96 1.48 -14.52 -8.63
N ASP A 97 1.17 -15.04 -9.81
CA ASP A 97 -0.02 -15.88 -10.03
C ASP A 97 0.21 -16.78 -11.26
N HIS A 98 1.29 -17.59 -11.16
CA HIS A 98 1.79 -18.62 -12.10
C HIS A 98 2.96 -18.23 -13.02
N MET A 99 4.19 -18.22 -12.49
CA MET A 99 5.41 -18.26 -13.33
C MET A 99 6.46 -19.30 -12.90
N VAL A 100 6.13 -20.22 -11.99
CA VAL A 100 6.90 -21.47 -11.86
C VAL A 100 5.93 -22.62 -11.60
N CYS A 101 5.38 -23.19 -12.68
CA CYS A 101 4.77 -24.51 -12.61
C CYS A 101 5.90 -25.55 -12.64
N ASP A 102 6.16 -26.19 -11.51
CA ASP A 102 7.21 -27.22 -11.35
C ASP A 102 6.81 -28.59 -11.93
N ASP A 103 5.60 -28.73 -12.48
CA ASP A 103 5.16 -29.95 -13.15
C ASP A 103 5.58 -29.91 -14.64
N PRO A 104 6.55 -30.75 -15.06
CA PRO A 104 7.03 -30.78 -16.44
C PRO A 104 5.99 -31.33 -17.44
N ASN A 105 4.87 -31.87 -16.96
CA ASN A 105 3.79 -32.38 -17.82
C ASN A 105 2.56 -31.45 -17.83
N CYS A 106 2.66 -30.26 -17.24
CA CYS A 106 1.55 -29.32 -17.20
C CYS A 106 1.30 -28.69 -18.58
N ASP A 107 0.02 -28.53 -18.92
CA ASP A 107 -0.45 -27.92 -20.16
C ASP A 107 0.00 -26.45 -20.33
N CYS A 108 0.31 -25.77 -19.23
CA CYS A 108 0.89 -24.42 -19.23
C CYS A 108 2.27 -24.32 -19.90
N HIS A 109 2.95 -25.45 -20.17
CA HIS A 109 4.23 -25.49 -20.90
C HIS A 109 4.04 -25.68 -22.41
N ALA A 110 2.81 -25.85 -22.92
CA ALA A 110 2.55 -26.02 -24.35
C ALA A 110 2.68 -24.69 -25.12
N GLU A 111 3.21 -24.75 -26.36
CA GLU A 111 3.39 -23.57 -27.22
C GLU A 111 2.07 -22.84 -27.57
N ASN A 112 0.92 -23.50 -27.41
CA ASN A 112 -0.41 -23.01 -27.73
C ASN A 112 -1.26 -22.71 -26.47
N PHE A 113 -0.64 -22.43 -25.33
CA PHE A 113 -1.34 -22.16 -24.09
C PHE A 113 -2.18 -20.87 -24.15
N GLU A 114 -3.49 -21.01 -23.95
CA GLU A 114 -4.47 -19.90 -24.04
C GLU A 114 -4.68 -19.14 -22.73
N GLY A 115 -3.93 -19.50 -21.66
CA GLY A 115 -3.95 -18.79 -20.38
C GLY A 115 -4.81 -19.41 -19.27
N ILE A 116 -5.44 -20.57 -19.50
CA ILE A 116 -6.23 -21.30 -18.48
C ILE A 116 -5.60 -22.68 -18.25
N CYS A 117 -5.06 -22.92 -17.06
CA CYS A 117 -4.43 -24.18 -16.67
C CYS A 117 -5.48 -25.19 -16.17
N GLN A 118 -5.46 -26.42 -16.68
CA GLN A 118 -6.44 -27.44 -16.27
C GLN A 118 -6.26 -27.91 -14.81
N HIS A 119 -5.06 -27.84 -14.23
CA HIS A 119 -4.83 -28.18 -12.82
C HIS A 119 -5.54 -27.25 -11.82
N LEU A 120 -5.86 -26.01 -12.23
CA LEU A 120 -6.70 -25.11 -11.43
C LEU A 120 -8.16 -25.59 -11.36
N THR A 121 -8.63 -26.30 -12.39
CA THR A 121 -10.04 -26.73 -12.49
C THR A 121 -10.36 -27.98 -11.66
N GLU A 122 -9.36 -28.79 -11.31
CA GLU A 122 -9.57 -30.04 -10.56
C GLU A 122 -9.52 -29.86 -9.04
N ASN A 123 -8.93 -28.77 -8.52
CA ASN A 123 -8.69 -28.59 -7.07
C ASN A 123 -9.63 -27.60 -6.36
N GLU A 124 -10.59 -26.97 -7.05
CA GLU A 124 -11.68 -26.20 -6.40
C GLU A 124 -12.80 -27.11 -5.83
N ALA A 125 -12.55 -28.40 -5.59
CA ALA A 125 -13.47 -29.29 -4.88
C ALA A 125 -13.21 -29.38 -3.35
N HIS A 126 -12.11 -28.80 -2.84
CA HIS A 126 -11.81 -28.82 -1.41
C HIS A 126 -11.23 -27.50 -0.93
N LEU A 127 -12.09 -26.58 -0.51
CA LEU A 127 -11.91 -25.72 0.66
C LEU A 127 -13.19 -24.88 0.86
N HIS A 128 -14.15 -25.50 1.56
CA HIS A 128 -15.25 -24.85 2.27
C HIS A 128 -14.93 -24.87 3.76
#